data_AF-A0A9P9D434-F1
#
_entry.id   AF-A0A9P9D434-F1
#
_cell.length_a   1.000
_cell.length_b   1.000
_cell.length_c   1.000
_cell.angle_alpha   90.00
_cell.angle_beta   90.00
_cell.angle_gamma   90.00
#
_symmetry.space_group_name_H-M   'P 1'
#
loop_
_entity.id
_entity.type
_entity.pdbx_description
1 polymer ?
#
loop_
_entity_poly.entity_id
_entity_poly.type
_entity_poly.pdbx_seq_one_letter_code
_entity_poly.pdbx_strand_id
1 'polypeptide(L)'
;MTQTPNSAPAPNTNWLKLIASPPNPTLDIVAVHGMSVWNSDTHADDAWTEKESGTNWLEHLLPQEISDARILAYQYNANVVWKSSSAGVKEQAEMMLHCISTERENRNASSRPIIFIAHSLGGIIVKEALAIAWHDRRRYISISNFTHSLIFFGVPHKGSEQTAWLRVADCMKLNESFLQSVELTSAYNEKLNKRFTPLLEMYHFYTICETLKQWPLGIIVDQSSAILGCPEDQETVLHFNRDHKNICKFGSHEEPEWRQVAGILRRAAKGAVECLHYTPTAQERKKLLQMTSSDVEAQQSTISMTQATDRAQETLRMFEEDSEENKQLKAMQGEIDELKAGVREVVMPYWDIIAMAMVALGVTGLGFSPIFLVGIAASKFISTLVPERSTLMDKIDEVRQSARSVANIERDSIQVLDRRRYYALQSRSMLQNALLGPNLEHSQVIVAKNCQKKLNAEIEKAIEEIYARNQAYSTAENRLKRTENLQRRTQGMDSTEIVMMIAEEGKQYSEEPKTQAKEEEESMWCSCCQIM
;
A
#
# COMPACT_ATOMS: atom_id res chain seq x y z
N MET A 1 -35.92 23.44 -38.98
CA MET A 1 -35.65 23.89 -37.60
C MET A 1 -36.27 22.81 -36.71
N THR A 2 -35.54 22.02 -35.94
CA THR A 2 -34.44 22.35 -35.04
C THR A 2 -33.38 21.25 -35.04
N GLN A 3 -32.14 21.63 -35.35
CA GLN A 3 -30.96 20.81 -35.07
C GLN A 3 -30.83 20.68 -33.55
N THR A 4 -30.68 19.47 -33.05
CA THR A 4 -30.24 19.20 -31.68
C THR A 4 -28.87 19.85 -31.48
N PRO A 5 -28.64 20.59 -30.38
CA PRO A 5 -27.37 21.23 -30.15
C PRO A 5 -26.27 20.17 -30.01
N ASN A 6 -25.21 20.32 -30.79
CA ASN A 6 -23.92 19.68 -30.60
C ASN A 6 -23.45 19.97 -29.16
N SER A 7 -23.78 19.09 -28.22
CA SER A 7 -23.15 19.11 -26.91
C SER A 7 -21.73 18.62 -27.11
N ALA A 8 -20.76 19.52 -27.07
CA ALA A 8 -19.37 19.14 -26.87
C ALA A 8 -19.31 18.16 -25.68
N PRO A 9 -18.59 17.02 -25.79
CA PRO A 9 -18.47 16.10 -24.69
C PRO A 9 -17.92 16.84 -23.46
N ALA A 10 -18.52 16.61 -22.29
CA ALA A 10 -18.05 17.21 -21.06
C ALA A 10 -16.55 16.89 -20.86
N PRO A 11 -15.72 17.83 -20.38
CA PRO A 11 -14.26 17.68 -20.32
C PRO A 11 -13.73 16.55 -19.40
N ASN A 12 -14.62 15.72 -18.83
CA ASN A 12 -14.36 14.85 -17.69
C ASN A 12 -14.96 13.44 -17.85
N THR A 13 -15.17 12.93 -19.06
CA THR A 13 -16.03 11.74 -19.22
C THR A 13 -15.46 10.41 -18.72
N ASN A 14 -14.16 10.27 -18.41
CA ASN A 14 -13.64 9.03 -17.83
C ASN A 14 -12.36 9.23 -17.00
N TRP A 15 -12.43 9.36 -15.67
CA TRP A 15 -11.22 9.43 -14.81
C TRP A 15 -10.67 8.04 -14.45
N LEU A 16 -11.52 7.04 -14.26
CA LEU A 16 -11.14 5.63 -14.11
C LEU A 16 -12.05 4.80 -15.01
N LYS A 17 -11.64 4.62 -16.27
CA LYS A 17 -12.40 3.88 -17.29
C LYS A 17 -12.37 2.39 -16.98
N LEU A 18 -13.55 1.77 -16.94
CA LEU A 18 -13.66 0.32 -16.93
C LEU A 18 -13.42 -0.22 -18.33
N ILE A 19 -12.37 -1.02 -18.50
CA ILE A 19 -12.00 -1.62 -19.79
C ILE A 19 -12.64 -3.01 -19.94
N ALA A 20 -12.45 -3.86 -18.92
CA ALA A 20 -13.04 -5.19 -18.87
C ALA A 20 -13.30 -5.58 -17.41
N SER A 21 -14.35 -6.35 -17.17
CA SER A 21 -14.58 -6.96 -15.86
C SER A 21 -15.29 -8.30 -16.02
N PRO A 22 -14.73 -9.40 -15.51
CA PRO A 22 -15.50 -10.62 -15.33
C PRO A 22 -16.52 -10.44 -14.19
N PRO A 23 -17.51 -11.35 -14.05
CA PRO A 23 -18.50 -11.28 -12.97
C PRO A 23 -17.89 -11.35 -11.56
N ASN A 24 -16.82 -12.13 -11.39
CA ASN A 24 -16.13 -12.34 -10.12
C ASN A 24 -14.62 -12.12 -10.27
N PRO A 25 -14.14 -10.86 -10.35
CA PRO A 25 -12.73 -10.59 -10.58
C PRO A 25 -11.88 -11.01 -9.36
N THR A 26 -10.76 -11.66 -9.63
CA THR A 26 -9.80 -12.11 -8.60
C THR A 26 -8.66 -11.12 -8.38
N LEU A 27 -8.39 -10.24 -9.35
CA LEU A 27 -7.44 -9.13 -9.25
C LEU A 27 -7.92 -7.88 -10.00
N ASP A 28 -7.35 -6.73 -9.68
CA ASP A 28 -7.49 -5.49 -10.43
C ASP A 28 -6.16 -5.18 -11.17
N ILE A 29 -6.26 -4.80 -12.44
CA ILE A 29 -5.17 -4.24 -13.23
C ILE A 29 -5.51 -2.79 -13.52
N VAL A 30 -4.64 -1.87 -13.10
CA VAL A 30 -4.82 -0.43 -13.29
C VAL A 30 -3.74 0.10 -14.23
N ALA A 31 -4.15 0.49 -15.43
CA ALA A 31 -3.29 1.10 -16.43
C ALA A 31 -3.26 2.62 -16.29
N VAL A 32 -2.06 3.21 -16.32
CA VAL A 32 -1.82 4.65 -16.16
C VAL A 32 -0.93 5.14 -17.30
N HIS A 33 -1.51 5.91 -18.22
CA HIS A 33 -0.82 6.33 -19.44
C HIS A 33 0.25 7.39 -19.18
N GLY A 34 1.19 7.53 -20.11
CA GLY A 34 2.17 8.61 -20.14
C GLY A 34 1.65 9.90 -20.79
N MET A 35 2.59 10.78 -21.13
CA MET A 35 2.27 12.09 -21.70
C MET A 35 1.74 12.00 -23.14
N SER A 36 0.89 12.96 -23.49
CA SER A 36 0.44 13.20 -24.86
C SER A 36 1.32 14.23 -25.54
N VAL A 37 1.88 13.91 -26.71
CA VAL A 37 2.53 14.92 -27.56
C VAL A 37 1.50 15.80 -28.28
N TRP A 38 0.26 15.30 -28.41
CA TRP A 38 -0.83 15.94 -29.13
C TRP A 38 -2.03 16.06 -28.19
N ASN A 39 -2.60 17.25 -28.07
CA ASN A 39 -3.81 17.52 -27.28
C ASN A 39 -5.03 16.88 -27.95
N SER A 40 -5.13 15.55 -27.86
CA SER A 40 -6.23 14.75 -28.40
C SER A 40 -7.10 14.22 -27.27
N ASP A 41 -8.42 14.31 -27.45
CA ASP A 41 -9.41 13.76 -26.53
C ASP A 41 -9.34 12.21 -26.45
N THR A 42 -8.64 11.57 -27.38
CA THR A 42 -8.42 10.11 -27.46
C THR A 42 -7.09 9.64 -26.88
N HIS A 43 -6.24 10.54 -26.36
CA HIS A 43 -4.86 10.20 -25.99
C HIS A 43 -4.77 9.01 -25.02
N ALA A 44 -5.67 8.93 -24.06
CA ALA A 44 -5.68 7.86 -23.07
C ALA A 44 -5.84 6.47 -23.71
N ASP A 45 -6.65 6.35 -24.77
CA ASP A 45 -6.82 5.11 -25.53
C ASP A 45 -5.68 4.94 -26.56
N ASP A 46 -5.22 6.03 -27.18
CA ASP A 46 -4.11 6.01 -28.14
C ASP A 46 -2.78 5.57 -27.50
N ALA A 47 -2.59 5.81 -26.21
CA ALA A 47 -1.39 5.42 -25.46
C ALA A 47 -1.14 3.90 -25.53
N TRP A 48 -2.22 3.11 -25.62
CA TRP A 48 -2.19 1.65 -25.62
C TRP A 48 -2.53 1.06 -26.99
N THR A 49 -2.70 1.91 -28.01
CA THR A 49 -3.11 1.50 -29.35
C THR A 49 -1.94 1.53 -30.33
N GLU A 50 -1.64 0.39 -30.95
CA GLU A 50 -0.75 0.31 -32.10
C GLU A 50 -1.49 0.82 -33.35
N LYS A 51 -0.89 1.76 -34.07
CA LYS A 51 -1.60 2.58 -35.06
C LYS A 51 -1.87 1.84 -36.37
N GLU A 52 -0.98 0.96 -36.80
CA GLU A 52 -1.09 0.28 -38.10
C GLU A 52 -2.19 -0.79 -38.07
N SER A 53 -2.26 -1.56 -36.99
CA SER A 53 -3.27 -2.58 -36.74
C SER A 53 -4.56 -2.01 -36.15
N GLY A 54 -4.49 -0.87 -35.45
CA GLY A 54 -5.62 -0.32 -34.68
C GLY A 54 -5.89 -1.10 -33.37
N THR A 55 -4.99 -1.99 -32.97
CA THR A 55 -5.16 -2.82 -31.78
C THR A 55 -4.86 -2.03 -30.51
N ASN A 56 -5.88 -1.80 -29.68
CA ASN A 56 -5.70 -1.43 -28.27
C ASN A 56 -5.52 -2.71 -27.45
N TRP A 57 -4.31 -2.95 -26.95
CA TRP A 57 -4.02 -4.23 -26.31
C TRP A 57 -4.63 -4.38 -24.90
N LEU A 58 -4.98 -3.30 -24.21
CA LEU A 58 -5.72 -3.38 -22.94
C LEU A 58 -7.16 -3.88 -23.15
N GLU A 59 -7.76 -3.51 -24.28
CA GLU A 59 -9.13 -3.88 -24.65
C GLU A 59 -9.18 -5.22 -25.41
N HIS A 60 -8.27 -5.42 -26.36
CA HIS A 60 -8.36 -6.53 -27.31
C HIS A 60 -7.53 -7.75 -26.91
N LEU A 61 -6.38 -7.59 -26.25
CA LEU A 61 -5.44 -8.70 -25.99
C LEU A 61 -5.42 -9.12 -24.51
N LEU A 62 -5.28 -8.16 -23.59
CA LEU A 62 -5.12 -8.42 -22.16
C LEU A 62 -6.28 -9.20 -21.52
N PRO A 63 -7.57 -8.95 -21.84
CA PRO A 63 -8.67 -9.73 -21.26
C PRO A 63 -8.62 -11.22 -21.62
N GLN A 64 -7.97 -11.57 -22.74
CA GLN A 64 -7.79 -12.96 -23.17
C GLN A 64 -6.64 -13.64 -22.44
N GLU A 65 -5.61 -12.88 -22.05
CA GLU A 65 -4.46 -13.40 -21.30
C GLU A 65 -4.77 -13.60 -19.81
N ILE A 66 -5.64 -12.75 -19.24
CA ILE A 66 -6.02 -12.77 -17.81
C ILE A 66 -7.53 -12.56 -17.68
N SER A 67 -8.29 -13.63 -17.95
CA SER A 67 -9.76 -13.62 -17.95
C SER A 67 -10.40 -13.22 -16.62
N ASP A 68 -9.67 -13.42 -15.52
CA ASP A 68 -10.18 -13.23 -14.16
C ASP A 68 -9.85 -11.85 -13.59
N ALA A 69 -9.19 -10.99 -14.37
CA ALA A 69 -8.84 -9.63 -13.97
C ALA A 69 -9.91 -8.61 -14.33
N ARG A 70 -10.19 -7.68 -13.41
CA ARG A 70 -10.83 -6.40 -13.77
C ARG A 70 -9.75 -5.45 -14.28
N ILE A 71 -9.95 -4.89 -15.46
CA ILE A 71 -9.01 -3.98 -16.11
C ILE A 71 -9.60 -2.57 -16.07
N LEU A 72 -8.84 -1.65 -15.48
CA LEU A 72 -9.17 -0.25 -15.30
C LEU A 72 -8.09 0.60 -15.97
N ALA A 73 -8.48 1.72 -16.57
CA ALA A 73 -7.54 2.70 -17.11
C ALA A 73 -7.78 4.06 -16.44
N TYR A 74 -6.79 4.55 -15.69
CA TYR A 74 -6.84 5.91 -15.13
C TYR A 74 -6.48 6.90 -16.23
N GLN A 75 -7.41 7.80 -16.56
CA GLN A 75 -7.23 8.81 -17.60
C GLN A 75 -7.14 10.19 -16.97
N TYR A 76 -6.08 10.91 -17.31
CA TYR A 76 -5.85 12.27 -16.82
C TYR A 76 -5.38 13.18 -17.94
N ASN A 77 -5.68 14.47 -17.82
CA ASN A 77 -5.19 15.45 -18.77
C ASN A 77 -3.70 15.73 -18.50
N ALA A 78 -2.82 14.99 -19.19
CA ALA A 78 -1.38 15.13 -19.04
C ALA A 78 -0.87 16.56 -19.31
N ASN A 79 -1.55 17.33 -20.17
CA ASN A 79 -1.20 18.73 -20.47
C ASN A 79 -1.48 19.66 -19.27
N VAL A 80 -2.51 19.38 -18.48
CA VAL A 80 -2.83 20.15 -17.26
C VAL A 80 -1.83 19.84 -16.16
N VAL A 81 -1.53 18.56 -15.95
CA VAL A 81 -0.51 18.10 -14.97
C VAL A 81 0.83 18.75 -15.22
N TRP A 82 1.21 18.83 -16.49
CA TRP A 82 2.48 19.41 -16.87
C TRP A 82 2.52 20.94 -16.68
N LYS A 83 1.43 21.66 -16.96
CA LYS A 83 1.37 23.11 -16.74
C LYS A 83 1.40 23.50 -15.26
N SER A 84 1.11 22.57 -14.36
CA SER A 84 0.91 22.81 -12.92
C SER A 84 2.06 22.33 -12.03
N SER A 85 3.22 21.94 -12.60
CA SER A 85 4.43 21.50 -11.87
C SER A 85 4.22 20.26 -10.98
N SER A 86 5.07 20.05 -9.95
CA SER A 86 4.95 18.98 -8.94
C SER A 86 3.56 18.88 -8.27
N ALA A 87 2.86 20.02 -8.12
CA ALA A 87 1.51 20.04 -7.57
C ALA A 87 0.53 19.23 -8.45
N GLY A 88 0.65 19.37 -9.77
CA GLY A 88 -0.18 18.62 -10.72
C GLY A 88 0.00 17.10 -10.61
N VAL A 89 1.24 16.62 -10.43
CA VAL A 89 1.51 15.18 -10.24
C VAL A 89 0.86 14.67 -8.96
N LYS A 90 1.01 15.42 -7.86
CA LYS A 90 0.41 15.06 -6.57
C LYS A 90 -1.12 15.06 -6.64
N GLU A 91 -1.72 16.05 -7.28
CA GLU A 91 -3.19 16.13 -7.44
C GLU A 91 -3.74 14.93 -8.22
N GLN A 92 -3.09 14.52 -9.31
CA GLN A 92 -3.52 13.31 -10.04
C GLN A 92 -3.30 12.04 -9.23
N ALA A 93 -2.21 11.95 -8.47
CA ALA A 93 -1.97 10.82 -7.58
C ALA A 93 -3.07 10.70 -6.51
N GLU A 94 -3.43 11.80 -5.85
CA GLU A 94 -4.52 11.85 -4.87
C GLU A 94 -5.87 11.51 -5.50
N MET A 95 -6.16 12.05 -6.68
CA MET A 95 -7.40 11.76 -7.42
C MET A 95 -7.49 10.30 -7.83
N MET A 96 -6.40 9.71 -8.36
CA MET A 96 -6.35 8.29 -8.72
C MET A 96 -6.62 7.40 -7.50
N LEU A 97 -6.00 7.69 -6.35
CA LEU A 97 -6.26 6.96 -5.11
C LEU A 97 -7.73 7.06 -4.70
N HIS A 98 -8.32 8.25 -4.77
CA HIS A 98 -9.71 8.46 -4.42
C HIS A 98 -10.66 7.65 -5.34
N CYS A 99 -10.43 7.66 -6.66
CA CYS A 99 -11.20 6.87 -7.60
C CYS A 99 -11.08 5.35 -7.33
N ILE A 100 -9.86 4.86 -7.12
CA ILE A 100 -9.63 3.43 -6.83
C ILE A 100 -10.26 3.04 -5.49
N SER A 101 -10.11 3.84 -4.43
CA SER A 101 -10.70 3.55 -3.12
C SER A 101 -12.21 3.45 -3.21
N THR A 102 -12.85 4.43 -3.86
CA THR A 102 -14.30 4.47 -4.06
C THR A 102 -14.80 3.24 -4.83
N GLU A 103 -14.12 2.85 -5.91
CA GLU A 103 -14.48 1.65 -6.67
C GLU A 103 -14.28 0.35 -5.89
N ARG A 104 -13.33 0.30 -4.96
CA ARG A 104 -13.09 -0.88 -4.11
C ARG A 104 -14.13 -0.98 -3.00
N GLU A 105 -14.47 0.14 -2.36
CA GLU A 105 -15.51 0.23 -1.33
C GLU A 105 -16.89 -0.16 -1.89
N ASN A 106 -17.30 0.42 -3.02
CA ASN A 106 -18.60 0.17 -3.64
C ASN A 106 -18.82 -1.30 -4.05
N ARG A 107 -17.76 -2.10 -4.15
CA ARG A 107 -17.80 -3.48 -4.66
C ARG A 107 -17.30 -4.51 -3.66
N ASN A 108 -17.09 -4.12 -2.39
CA ASN A 108 -16.48 -4.96 -1.35
C ASN A 108 -15.18 -5.64 -1.84
N ALA A 109 -14.35 -4.92 -2.59
CA ALA A 109 -13.12 -5.42 -3.20
C ALA A 109 -11.85 -4.96 -2.45
N SER A 110 -11.97 -4.60 -1.17
CA SER A 110 -10.89 -4.01 -0.37
C SER A 110 -9.64 -4.89 -0.24
N SER A 111 -9.78 -6.21 -0.42
CA SER A 111 -8.69 -7.20 -0.35
C SER A 111 -8.22 -7.72 -1.70
N ARG A 112 -8.78 -7.22 -2.81
CA ARG A 112 -8.42 -7.71 -4.15
C ARG A 112 -7.02 -7.20 -4.53
N PRO A 113 -6.08 -8.08 -4.94
CA PRO A 113 -4.76 -7.67 -5.39
C PRO A 113 -4.81 -6.64 -6.54
N ILE A 114 -3.85 -5.72 -6.57
CA ILE A 114 -3.72 -4.68 -7.58
C ILE A 114 -2.38 -4.86 -8.31
N ILE A 115 -2.43 -4.80 -9.64
CA ILE A 115 -1.26 -4.67 -10.51
C ILE A 115 -1.35 -3.32 -11.21
N PHE A 116 -0.30 -2.50 -11.08
CA PHE A 116 -0.20 -1.27 -11.85
C PHE A 116 0.59 -1.49 -13.13
N ILE A 117 0.07 -0.97 -14.24
CA ILE A 117 0.79 -0.85 -15.50
C ILE A 117 0.95 0.64 -15.78
N ALA A 118 2.16 1.14 -15.92
CA ALA A 118 2.36 2.56 -16.10
C ALA A 118 3.46 2.89 -17.11
N HIS A 119 3.22 3.93 -17.91
CA HIS A 119 4.15 4.42 -18.91
C HIS A 119 4.64 5.82 -18.57
N SER A 120 5.95 6.06 -18.66
CA SER A 120 6.55 7.40 -18.56
C SER A 120 6.05 8.16 -17.32
N LEU A 121 5.48 9.37 -17.49
CA LEU A 121 4.88 10.19 -16.42
C LEU A 121 3.85 9.43 -15.57
N GLY A 122 3.08 8.53 -16.16
CA GLY A 122 2.11 7.71 -15.44
C GLY A 122 2.75 6.89 -14.33
N GLY A 123 3.99 6.43 -14.52
CA GLY A 123 4.74 5.71 -13.48
C GLY A 123 5.17 6.61 -12.32
N ILE A 124 5.43 7.89 -12.58
CA ILE A 124 5.71 8.88 -11.52
C ILE A 124 4.44 9.15 -10.70
N ILE A 125 3.28 9.26 -11.35
CA ILE A 125 1.97 9.39 -10.69
C ILE A 125 1.69 8.16 -9.80
N VAL A 126 1.91 6.95 -10.31
CA VAL A 126 1.75 5.71 -9.53
C VAL A 126 2.69 5.69 -8.32
N LYS A 127 3.96 6.08 -8.49
CA LYS A 127 4.90 6.19 -7.37
C LYS A 127 4.44 7.19 -6.30
N GLU A 128 4.01 8.37 -6.71
CA GLU A 128 3.49 9.40 -5.79
C GLU A 128 2.24 8.88 -5.06
N ALA A 129 1.31 8.24 -5.79
CA ALA A 129 0.09 7.67 -5.23
C ALA A 129 0.39 6.60 -4.18
N LEU A 130 1.27 5.65 -4.48
CA LEU A 130 1.62 4.59 -3.51
C LEU A 130 2.40 5.15 -2.32
N ALA A 131 3.26 6.16 -2.52
CA ALA A 131 3.92 6.86 -1.42
C ALA A 131 2.90 7.58 -0.51
N ILE A 132 1.89 8.25 -1.09
CA ILE A 132 0.79 8.85 -0.32
C ILE A 132 0.00 7.77 0.41
N ALA A 133 -0.37 6.68 -0.26
CA ALA A 133 -1.16 5.60 0.31
C ALA A 133 -0.42 4.83 1.43
N TRP A 134 0.91 4.79 1.36
CA TRP A 134 1.76 4.23 2.40
C TRP A 134 1.82 5.10 3.65
N HIS A 135 1.88 6.42 3.48
CA HIS A 135 1.92 7.36 4.60
C HIS A 135 0.54 7.66 5.19
N ASP A 136 -0.51 7.63 4.36
CA ASP A 136 -1.91 7.78 4.76
C ASP A 136 -2.62 6.42 4.76
N ARG A 137 -2.18 5.56 5.68
CA ARG A 137 -2.75 4.21 5.87
C ARG A 137 -4.19 4.23 6.36
N ARG A 138 -4.74 5.39 6.74
CA ARG A 138 -6.15 5.45 7.14
C ARG A 138 -7.06 5.36 5.92
N ARG A 139 -6.74 6.13 4.87
CA ARG A 139 -7.60 6.23 3.68
C ARG A 139 -7.29 5.17 2.62
N TYR A 140 -6.03 4.81 2.43
CA TYR A 140 -5.61 4.06 1.24
C TYR A 140 -4.81 2.79 1.53
N ILE A 141 -4.91 2.26 2.74
CA ILE A 141 -4.25 0.98 3.11
C ILE A 141 -4.71 -0.18 2.23
N SER A 142 -5.97 -0.20 1.78
CA SER A 142 -6.48 -1.22 0.86
C SER A 142 -5.81 -1.18 -0.51
N ILE A 143 -5.14 -0.06 -0.86
CA ILE A 143 -4.40 0.11 -2.11
C ILE A 143 -2.92 -0.20 -1.86
N SER A 144 -2.31 0.44 -0.86
CA SER A 144 -0.88 0.23 -0.58
C SER A 144 -0.60 -1.20 -0.12
N ASN A 145 -1.42 -1.81 0.74
CA ASN A 145 -1.25 -3.20 1.22
C ASN A 145 -1.79 -4.27 0.27
N PHE A 146 -2.41 -3.93 -0.87
CA PHE A 146 -2.84 -4.95 -1.84
C PHE A 146 -2.25 -4.74 -3.24
N THR A 147 -1.36 -3.76 -3.41
CA THR A 147 -0.54 -3.66 -4.61
C THR A 147 0.51 -4.77 -4.60
N HIS A 148 0.53 -5.59 -5.64
CA HIS A 148 1.46 -6.72 -5.77
C HIS A 148 2.64 -6.39 -6.69
N SER A 149 2.34 -5.88 -7.90
CA SER A 149 3.35 -5.62 -8.91
C SER A 149 3.16 -4.30 -9.63
N LEU A 150 4.26 -3.76 -10.13
CA LEU A 150 4.32 -2.59 -10.99
C LEU A 150 5.04 -2.96 -12.28
N ILE A 151 4.38 -2.74 -13.41
CA ILE A 151 4.94 -2.90 -14.75
C ILE A 151 5.20 -1.49 -15.29
N PHE A 152 6.47 -1.14 -15.45
CA PHE A 152 6.91 0.19 -15.84
C PHE A 152 7.50 0.20 -17.24
N PHE A 153 6.90 0.99 -18.13
CA PHE A 153 7.39 1.25 -19.47
C PHE A 153 8.09 2.60 -19.51
N GLY A 154 9.44 2.60 -19.59
CA GLY A 154 10.25 3.82 -19.73
C GLY A 154 9.98 4.87 -18.65
N VAL A 155 9.86 4.49 -17.38
CA VAL A 155 9.55 5.46 -16.31
C VAL A 155 10.84 6.12 -15.81
N PRO A 156 10.98 7.46 -15.85
CA PRO A 156 12.23 8.13 -15.47
C PRO A 156 12.38 8.26 -13.94
N HIS A 157 12.64 7.16 -13.23
CA HIS A 157 12.62 7.15 -11.76
C HIS A 157 13.65 8.08 -11.12
N LYS A 158 14.87 8.15 -11.66
CA LYS A 158 15.95 9.02 -11.15
C LYS A 158 15.99 10.37 -11.86
N GLY A 159 14.97 10.67 -12.67
CA GLY A 159 15.04 11.70 -13.70
C GLY A 159 15.96 11.26 -14.84
N SER A 160 16.06 12.05 -15.89
CA SER A 160 16.65 11.67 -17.18
C SER A 160 17.65 12.72 -17.63
N GLU A 161 18.67 12.34 -18.43
CA GLU A 161 19.71 13.27 -18.91
C GLU A 161 19.07 14.59 -19.37
N GLN A 162 19.53 15.70 -18.75
CA GLN A 162 18.95 17.04 -18.92
C GLN A 162 18.72 17.37 -20.41
N THR A 163 19.66 16.95 -21.27
CA THR A 163 19.60 17.21 -22.70
C THR A 163 18.46 16.50 -23.43
N ALA A 164 18.07 15.29 -23.04
CA ALA A 164 16.99 14.54 -23.70
C ALA A 164 15.62 15.14 -23.39
N TRP A 165 15.38 15.54 -22.14
CA TRP A 165 14.10 16.10 -21.72
C TRP A 165 13.97 17.59 -21.99
N LEU A 166 15.08 18.34 -22.03
CA LEU A 166 15.09 19.67 -22.61
C LEU A 166 14.70 19.62 -24.09
N ARG A 167 15.24 18.68 -24.88
CA ARG A 167 14.82 18.49 -26.29
C ARG A 167 13.33 18.13 -26.39
N VAL A 168 12.82 17.28 -25.49
CA VAL A 168 11.39 16.95 -25.41
C VAL A 168 10.56 18.20 -25.13
N ALA A 169 10.95 18.99 -24.13
CA ALA A 169 10.26 20.22 -23.73
C ALA A 169 10.32 21.31 -24.79
N ASP A 170 11.46 21.47 -25.47
CA ASP A 170 11.63 22.38 -26.60
C ASP A 170 10.75 21.97 -27.78
N CYS A 171 10.74 20.67 -28.13
CA CYS A 171 9.87 20.15 -29.19
C CYS A 171 8.38 20.30 -28.85
N MET A 172 8.04 20.20 -27.55
CA MET A 172 6.66 20.26 -27.07
C MET A 172 6.23 21.67 -26.61
N LYS A 173 7.11 22.68 -26.72
CA LYS A 173 6.88 24.07 -26.25
C LYS A 173 6.37 24.14 -24.81
N LEU A 174 6.99 23.37 -23.93
CA LEU A 174 6.57 23.21 -22.55
C LEU A 174 7.14 24.31 -21.64
N ASN A 175 6.47 24.57 -20.52
CA ASN A 175 6.86 25.61 -19.55
C ASN A 175 8.05 25.15 -18.68
N GLU A 176 9.02 26.04 -18.42
CA GLU A 176 10.28 25.74 -17.71
C GLU A 176 10.08 25.30 -16.24
N SER A 177 8.97 25.69 -15.60
CA SER A 177 8.70 25.39 -14.19
C SER A 177 8.45 23.91 -13.88
N PHE A 178 8.00 23.12 -14.87
CA PHE A 178 7.85 21.67 -14.70
C PHE A 178 9.19 20.94 -14.86
N LEU A 179 10.06 21.44 -15.74
CA LEU A 179 11.40 20.89 -15.95
C LEU A 179 12.17 20.83 -14.63
N GLN A 180 12.08 21.87 -13.79
CA GLN A 180 12.67 21.89 -12.44
C GLN A 180 12.08 20.88 -11.45
N SER A 181 10.90 20.30 -11.73
CA SER A 181 10.23 19.35 -10.82
C SER A 181 10.36 17.87 -11.22
N VAL A 182 10.72 17.60 -12.48
CA VAL A 182 10.94 16.25 -13.01
C VAL A 182 12.39 16.04 -13.52
N GLU A 183 13.23 17.08 -13.43
CA GLU A 183 14.67 17.00 -13.62
C GLU A 183 15.32 15.93 -12.73
N LEU A 184 16.37 15.29 -13.29
CA LEU A 184 17.45 14.68 -12.52
C LEU A 184 17.79 15.60 -11.34
N THR A 185 17.79 15.08 -10.11
CA THR A 185 18.15 15.84 -8.89
C THR A 185 17.20 16.97 -8.48
N SER A 186 15.98 17.04 -9.03
CA SER A 186 14.97 17.94 -8.48
C SER A 186 14.61 17.56 -7.04
N ALA A 187 14.42 18.56 -6.18
CA ALA A 187 14.04 18.33 -4.78
C ALA A 187 12.74 17.52 -4.64
N TYR A 188 11.83 17.62 -5.62
CA TYR A 188 10.63 16.80 -5.67
C TYR A 188 10.93 15.33 -5.98
N ASN A 189 11.72 15.03 -7.02
CA ASN A 189 12.08 13.66 -7.40
C ASN A 189 12.86 12.97 -6.27
N GLU A 190 13.83 13.65 -5.65
CA GLU A 190 14.56 13.12 -4.49
C GLU A 190 13.63 12.81 -3.32
N LYS A 191 12.71 13.73 -2.99
CA LYS A 191 11.73 13.53 -1.92
C LYS A 191 10.75 12.41 -2.22
N LEU A 192 10.32 12.26 -3.48
CA LEU A 192 9.48 11.14 -3.90
C LEU A 192 10.23 9.82 -3.81
N ASN A 193 11.45 9.73 -4.33
CA ASN A 193 12.28 8.52 -4.22
C ASN A 193 12.54 8.13 -2.77
N LYS A 194 12.83 9.10 -1.89
CA LYS A 194 12.98 8.86 -0.45
C LYS A 194 11.71 8.29 0.18
N ARG A 195 10.53 8.83 -0.13
CA ARG A 195 9.23 8.32 0.36
C ARG A 195 8.87 6.95 -0.23
N PHE A 196 9.29 6.68 -1.46
CA PHE A 196 9.03 5.41 -2.15
C PHE A 196 10.03 4.31 -1.76
N THR A 197 11.18 4.65 -1.16
CA THR A 197 12.23 3.68 -0.79
C THR A 197 11.70 2.49 0.04
N PRO A 198 10.86 2.66 1.08
CA PRO A 198 10.31 1.52 1.83
C PRO A 198 9.44 0.59 0.97
N LEU A 199 8.85 1.11 -0.10
CA LEU A 199 7.97 0.36 -0.99
C LEU A 199 8.75 -0.49 -2.00
N LEU A 200 10.04 -0.22 -2.19
CA LEU A 200 10.90 -1.03 -3.06
C LEU A 200 11.02 -2.46 -2.55
N GLU A 201 10.96 -2.68 -1.23
CA GLU A 201 11.01 -4.02 -0.66
C GLU A 201 9.64 -4.73 -0.67
N MET A 202 8.57 -3.98 -0.92
CA MET A 202 7.21 -4.48 -0.78
C MET A 202 6.62 -5.04 -2.07
N TYR A 203 6.99 -4.49 -3.22
CA TYR A 203 6.38 -4.82 -4.50
C TYR A 203 7.35 -5.57 -5.41
N HIS A 204 6.80 -6.24 -6.42
CA HIS A 204 7.59 -6.75 -7.55
C HIS A 204 7.56 -5.76 -8.72
N PHE A 205 8.71 -5.57 -9.36
CA PHE A 205 8.87 -4.61 -10.43
C PHE A 205 9.21 -5.33 -11.74
N TYR A 206 8.56 -4.89 -12.81
CA TYR A 206 8.91 -5.27 -14.17
C TYR A 206 9.24 -3.98 -14.92
N THR A 207 10.50 -3.77 -15.23
CA THR A 207 11.01 -2.56 -15.85
C THR A 207 11.29 -2.83 -17.32
N ILE A 208 10.59 -2.15 -18.23
CA ILE A 208 10.79 -2.24 -19.67
C ILE A 208 11.47 -0.95 -20.14
N CYS A 209 12.69 -1.09 -20.63
CA CYS A 209 13.52 -0.01 -21.16
C CYS A 209 13.43 0.10 -22.68
N GLU A 210 13.42 1.33 -23.19
CA GLU A 210 13.58 1.59 -24.62
C GLU A 210 15.04 1.38 -25.06
N THR A 211 15.23 1.00 -26.32
CA THR A 211 16.58 0.91 -26.93
C THR A 211 16.69 1.65 -28.27
N LEU A 212 15.58 2.09 -28.86
CA LEU A 212 15.61 2.89 -30.09
C LEU A 212 15.47 4.37 -29.80
N LYS A 213 16.26 5.17 -30.52
CA LYS A 213 16.21 6.63 -30.43
C LYS A 213 14.94 7.14 -31.13
N GLN A 214 14.20 8.01 -30.46
CA GLN A 214 13.14 8.78 -31.09
C GLN A 214 13.74 9.98 -31.83
N TRP A 215 13.64 10.06 -33.15
CA TRP A 215 14.12 11.23 -33.88
C TRP A 215 13.18 12.44 -33.69
N PRO A 216 13.67 13.67 -33.38
CA PRO A 216 15.07 14.10 -33.18
C PRO A 216 15.55 14.07 -31.71
N LEU A 217 14.76 13.53 -30.79
CA LEU A 217 14.95 13.61 -29.34
C LEU A 217 16.04 12.67 -28.77
N GLY A 218 16.36 11.57 -29.45
CA GLY A 218 17.24 10.52 -28.94
C GLY A 218 16.52 9.50 -28.06
N ILE A 219 17.26 8.81 -27.19
CA ILE A 219 16.66 8.06 -26.08
C ILE A 219 16.05 9.09 -25.13
N ILE A 220 14.80 8.88 -24.72
CA ILE A 220 14.09 9.78 -23.82
C ILE A 220 14.45 9.44 -22.38
N VAL A 221 14.39 8.16 -22.01
CA VAL A 221 14.68 7.68 -20.66
C VAL A 221 15.84 6.71 -20.70
N ASP A 222 16.98 7.14 -20.15
CA ASP A 222 18.15 6.29 -20.00
C ASP A 222 17.84 5.07 -19.12
N GLN A 223 18.46 3.93 -19.44
CA GLN A 223 18.28 2.68 -18.68
C GLN A 223 18.62 2.87 -17.19
N SER A 224 19.66 3.65 -16.87
CA SER A 224 20.05 3.95 -15.49
C SER A 224 18.97 4.70 -14.70
N SER A 225 18.13 5.47 -15.40
CA SER A 225 16.97 6.17 -14.85
C SER A 225 15.75 5.26 -14.71
N ALA A 226 15.52 4.39 -15.70
CA ALA A 226 14.40 3.46 -15.73
C ALA A 226 14.52 2.34 -14.70
N ILE A 227 15.74 1.90 -14.39
CA ILE A 227 16.01 0.78 -13.48
C ILE A 227 16.02 1.28 -12.02
N LEU A 228 15.20 0.64 -11.17
CA LEU A 228 15.07 0.98 -9.74
C LEU A 228 16.30 0.52 -8.95
N GLY A 229 16.96 -0.55 -9.38
CA GLY A 229 18.14 -1.11 -8.72
C GLY A 229 17.77 -2.07 -7.60
N CYS A 230 16.63 -2.75 -7.70
CA CYS A 230 16.25 -3.79 -6.75
C CYS A 230 16.99 -5.11 -7.07
N PRO A 231 17.03 -6.07 -6.13
CA PRO A 231 17.55 -7.41 -6.40
C PRO A 231 16.86 -8.11 -7.59
N GLU A 232 17.55 -9.05 -8.25
CA GLU A 232 17.03 -9.74 -9.44
C GLU A 232 15.75 -10.55 -9.20
N ASP A 233 15.52 -11.01 -7.96
CA ASP A 233 14.29 -11.69 -7.56
C ASP A 233 13.10 -10.72 -7.38
N GLN A 234 13.35 -9.41 -7.36
CA GLN A 234 12.36 -8.36 -7.12
C GLN A 234 12.13 -7.43 -8.31
N GLU A 235 13.16 -7.17 -9.12
CA GLU A 235 13.06 -6.37 -10.35
C GLU A 235 13.52 -7.18 -11.57
N THR A 236 12.59 -7.45 -12.49
CA THR A 236 12.91 -8.01 -13.80
C THR A 236 13.02 -6.88 -14.82
N VAL A 237 14.19 -6.77 -15.47
CA VAL A 237 14.46 -5.75 -16.48
C VAL A 237 14.42 -6.34 -17.89
N LEU A 238 13.69 -5.69 -18.78
CA LEU A 238 13.61 -6.01 -20.21
C LEU A 238 14.07 -4.82 -21.05
N HIS A 239 14.62 -5.12 -22.21
CA HIS A 239 15.11 -4.13 -23.17
C HIS A 239 14.40 -4.34 -24.49
N PHE A 240 13.48 -3.45 -24.83
CA PHE A 240 12.66 -3.56 -26.04
C PHE A 240 13.26 -2.74 -27.18
N ASN A 241 13.23 -3.33 -28.38
CA ASN A 241 13.71 -2.71 -29.60
C ASN A 241 12.69 -1.69 -30.14
N ARG A 242 12.33 -0.74 -29.29
CA ARG A 242 11.28 0.26 -29.48
C ARG A 242 11.76 1.61 -28.97
N ASP A 243 11.17 2.66 -29.53
CA ASP A 243 11.30 4.02 -29.01
C ASP A 243 10.30 4.26 -27.87
N HIS A 244 10.52 5.34 -27.11
CA HIS A 244 9.69 5.70 -25.96
C HIS A 244 8.20 5.80 -26.27
N LYS A 245 7.87 6.23 -27.49
CA LYS A 245 6.49 6.42 -27.94
C LYS A 245 5.78 5.10 -28.19
N ASN A 246 6.47 4.10 -28.70
CA ASN A 246 5.88 2.83 -29.13
C ASN A 246 6.18 1.66 -28.17
N ILE A 247 7.00 1.87 -27.14
CA ILE A 247 7.41 0.84 -26.17
C ILE A 247 6.24 0.08 -25.48
N CYS A 248 5.07 0.72 -25.37
CA CYS A 248 3.87 0.15 -24.75
C CYS A 248 2.71 -0.08 -25.74
N LYS A 249 2.99 -0.24 -27.04
CA LYS A 249 1.97 -0.39 -28.09
C LYS A 249 2.16 -1.68 -28.87
N PHE A 250 1.23 -2.62 -28.72
CA PHE A 250 1.34 -3.97 -29.26
C PHE A 250 0.23 -4.24 -30.27
N GLY A 251 0.60 -4.74 -31.45
CA GLY A 251 -0.34 -4.90 -32.57
C GLY A 251 -1.09 -6.23 -32.60
N SER A 252 -0.50 -7.31 -32.05
CA SER A 252 -1.11 -8.64 -32.11
C SER A 252 -0.53 -9.65 -31.11
N HIS A 253 -1.17 -10.82 -30.96
CA HIS A 253 -0.69 -11.93 -30.11
C HIS A 253 0.62 -12.57 -30.61
N GLU A 254 0.93 -12.40 -31.90
CA GLU A 254 2.10 -12.97 -32.55
C GLU A 254 3.35 -12.12 -32.34
N GLU A 255 3.19 -10.87 -31.93
CA GLU A 255 4.29 -9.94 -31.75
C GLU A 255 5.25 -10.42 -30.63
N PRO A 256 6.57 -10.54 -30.89
CA PRO A 256 7.50 -11.09 -29.92
C PRO A 256 7.56 -10.34 -28.58
N GLU A 257 7.47 -9.01 -28.61
CA GLU A 257 7.51 -8.18 -27.41
C GLU A 257 6.19 -8.25 -26.63
N TRP A 258 5.05 -8.35 -27.33
CA TRP A 258 3.78 -8.67 -26.68
C TRP A 258 3.84 -9.99 -25.93
N ARG A 259 4.37 -11.07 -26.54
CA ARG A 259 4.46 -12.38 -25.86
C ARG A 259 5.29 -12.31 -24.57
N GLN A 260 6.32 -11.46 -24.54
CA GLN A 260 7.10 -11.20 -23.32
C GLN A 260 6.27 -10.47 -22.27
N VAL A 261 5.56 -9.40 -22.65
CA VAL A 261 4.66 -8.65 -21.76
C VAL A 261 3.53 -9.53 -21.24
N ALA A 262 2.85 -10.29 -22.10
CA ALA A 262 1.82 -11.24 -21.73
C ALA A 262 2.36 -12.32 -20.76
N GLY A 263 3.58 -12.81 -20.98
CA GLY A 263 4.26 -13.70 -20.06
C GLY A 263 4.49 -13.08 -18.67
N ILE A 264 4.93 -11.82 -18.62
CA ILE A 264 5.07 -11.06 -17.38
C ILE A 264 3.72 -10.87 -16.69
N LEU A 265 2.71 -10.41 -17.42
CA LEU A 265 1.39 -10.13 -16.86
C LEU A 265 0.75 -11.40 -16.32
N ARG A 266 0.86 -12.54 -17.02
CA ARG A 266 0.42 -13.85 -16.50
C ARG A 266 1.18 -14.25 -15.24
N ARG A 267 2.51 -14.08 -15.19
CA ARG A 267 3.29 -14.35 -13.97
C ARG A 267 2.92 -13.43 -12.82
N ALA A 268 2.73 -12.14 -13.09
CA ALA A 268 2.35 -11.15 -12.10
C ALA A 268 0.94 -11.40 -11.57
N ALA A 269 -0.02 -11.75 -12.44
CA ALA A 269 -1.39 -12.10 -12.05
C ALA A 269 -1.45 -13.43 -11.30
N LYS A 270 -0.74 -14.45 -11.79
CA LYS A 270 -0.56 -15.72 -11.07
C LYS A 270 0.05 -15.47 -9.69
N GLY A 271 1.13 -14.70 -9.61
CA GLY A 271 1.74 -14.28 -8.34
C GLY A 271 0.77 -13.51 -7.44
N ALA A 272 0.02 -12.55 -7.98
CA ALA A 272 -0.93 -11.76 -7.20
C ALA A 272 -2.08 -12.63 -6.63
N VAL A 273 -2.58 -13.60 -7.41
CA VAL A 273 -3.72 -14.47 -7.05
C VAL A 273 -3.30 -15.74 -6.33
N GLU A 274 -2.10 -16.26 -6.51
CA GLU A 274 -1.61 -17.46 -5.80
C GLU A 274 -0.81 -17.10 -4.57
N CYS A 275 -0.02 -16.02 -4.62
CA CYS A 275 0.66 -15.43 -3.47
C CYS A 275 -0.26 -14.45 -2.73
N LEU A 276 -1.52 -14.83 -2.47
CA LEU A 276 -2.58 -14.04 -1.79
C LEU A 276 -2.22 -13.48 -0.38
N HIS A 277 -0.94 -13.54 0.03
CA HIS A 277 -0.28 -13.00 1.23
C HIS A 277 0.64 -11.84 0.88
N TYR A 278 0.10 -10.74 0.35
CA TYR A 278 0.83 -9.50 0.50
C TYR A 278 0.43 -8.88 1.85
N THR A 279 1.42 -8.82 2.72
CA THR A 279 1.46 -8.12 3.99
C THR A 279 2.87 -7.56 4.18
N PRO A 280 3.07 -6.57 5.07
CA PRO A 280 4.36 -5.91 5.31
C PRO A 280 5.53 -6.81 5.77
N THR A 281 5.44 -8.13 5.64
CA THR A 281 6.44 -9.14 6.01
C THR A 281 6.99 -9.88 4.78
N ALA A 282 7.43 -9.12 3.76
CA ALA A 282 8.04 -9.65 2.54
C ALA A 282 9.28 -10.56 2.79
N GLN A 283 10.00 -10.37 3.91
CA GLN A 283 11.17 -11.18 4.27
C GLN A 283 10.85 -12.63 4.65
N GLU A 284 9.76 -12.88 5.40
CA GLU A 284 9.38 -14.26 5.77
C GLU A 284 8.75 -14.99 4.57
N ARG A 285 8.21 -14.24 3.59
CA ARG A 285 7.74 -14.75 2.28
C ARG A 285 8.88 -15.45 1.52
N LYS A 286 10.10 -14.89 1.53
CA LYS A 286 11.29 -15.49 0.91
C LYS A 286 11.67 -16.82 1.58
N LYS A 287 11.48 -16.92 2.89
CA LYS A 287 11.76 -18.10 3.69
C LYS A 287 10.71 -19.21 3.50
N LEU A 288 9.43 -18.84 3.42
CA LEU A 288 8.33 -19.76 3.12
C LEU A 288 8.39 -20.28 1.66
N LEU A 289 8.73 -19.43 0.70
CA LEU A 289 8.91 -19.80 -0.72
C LEU A 289 10.12 -20.72 -0.94
N GLN A 290 11.20 -20.55 -0.17
CA GLN A 290 12.33 -21.50 -0.16
C GLN A 290 11.95 -22.89 0.39
N MET A 291 10.91 -22.98 1.23
CA MET A 291 10.40 -24.25 1.74
C MET A 291 9.38 -24.94 0.83
N THR A 292 8.84 -24.25 -0.19
CA THR A 292 7.71 -24.75 -1.03
C THR A 292 8.02 -24.86 -2.52
N SER A 293 9.25 -24.61 -2.98
CA SER A 293 9.63 -24.81 -4.39
C SER A 293 9.57 -26.28 -4.84
N SER A 294 9.35 -27.24 -3.93
CA SER A 294 9.08 -28.65 -4.26
C SER A 294 7.60 -28.97 -4.55
N ASP A 295 6.65 -28.12 -4.13
CA ASP A 295 5.24 -28.53 -4.04
C ASP A 295 4.36 -27.87 -5.13
N VAL A 296 4.72 -26.68 -5.62
CA VAL A 296 3.92 -25.92 -6.59
C VAL A 296 4.02 -26.48 -8.02
N GLU A 297 5.14 -27.11 -8.38
CA GLU A 297 5.28 -27.78 -9.68
C GLU A 297 4.62 -29.18 -9.74
N ALA A 298 4.17 -29.71 -8.59
CA ALA A 298 3.56 -31.04 -8.52
C ALA A 298 2.01 -31.05 -8.57
N GLN A 299 1.33 -29.90 -8.42
CA GLN A 299 -0.13 -29.83 -8.23
C GLN A 299 -0.95 -29.27 -9.41
N GLN A 300 -0.43 -29.39 -10.64
CA GLN A 300 -1.24 -29.31 -11.88
C GLN A 300 -1.90 -30.64 -12.27
N SER A 301 -1.97 -31.60 -11.34
CA SER A 301 -2.86 -32.77 -11.48
C SER A 301 -4.28 -32.39 -11.09
N THR A 302 -5.26 -32.83 -11.87
CA THR A 302 -6.70 -32.68 -11.60
C THR A 302 -7.04 -33.29 -10.22
N ILE A 303 -7.11 -32.46 -9.17
CA ILE A 303 -7.52 -32.89 -7.83
C ILE A 303 -8.99 -33.31 -7.87
N SER A 304 -9.30 -34.49 -7.34
CA SER A 304 -10.68 -34.99 -7.27
C SER A 304 -11.53 -34.18 -6.27
N MET A 305 -12.85 -34.15 -6.47
CA MET A 305 -13.77 -33.47 -5.56
C MET A 305 -13.65 -33.94 -4.10
N THR A 306 -13.44 -35.23 -3.89
CA THR A 306 -13.24 -35.81 -2.56
C THR A 306 -11.98 -35.23 -1.90
N GLN A 307 -10.85 -35.23 -2.61
CA GLN A 307 -9.59 -34.68 -2.09
C GLN A 307 -9.69 -33.17 -1.80
N ALA A 308 -10.35 -32.40 -2.68
CA ALA A 308 -10.57 -30.98 -2.45
C ALA A 308 -11.45 -30.72 -1.22
N THR A 309 -12.47 -31.55 -1.01
CA THR A 309 -13.38 -31.48 0.14
C THR A 309 -12.69 -31.87 1.43
N ASP A 310 -11.91 -32.95 1.44
CA ASP A 310 -11.14 -33.40 2.60
C ASP A 310 -10.12 -32.32 3.01
N ARG A 311 -9.44 -31.72 2.04
CA ARG A 311 -8.49 -30.63 2.29
C ARG A 311 -9.18 -29.40 2.88
N ALA A 312 -10.35 -29.03 2.36
CA ALA A 312 -11.13 -27.92 2.89
C ALA A 312 -11.63 -28.18 4.32
N GLN A 313 -12.05 -29.40 4.64
CA GLN A 313 -12.48 -29.76 5.99
C GLN A 313 -11.32 -29.76 6.98
N GLU A 314 -10.14 -30.24 6.57
CA GLU A 314 -8.93 -30.18 7.39
C GLU A 314 -8.52 -28.74 7.67
N THR A 315 -8.51 -27.90 6.64
CA THR A 315 -8.24 -26.46 6.80
C THR A 315 -9.23 -25.80 7.75
N LEU A 316 -10.53 -26.12 7.66
CA LEU A 316 -11.53 -25.58 8.59
C LEU A 316 -11.31 -26.06 10.03
N ARG A 317 -10.85 -27.30 10.23
CA ARG A 317 -10.47 -27.82 11.57
C ARG A 317 -9.31 -27.04 12.18
N MET A 318 -8.35 -26.60 11.37
CA MET A 318 -7.26 -25.74 11.86
C MET A 318 -7.77 -24.40 12.40
N PHE A 319 -8.98 -23.96 12.03
CA PHE A 319 -9.55 -22.67 12.44
C PHE A 319 -10.58 -22.78 13.56
N GLU A 320 -10.96 -24.00 13.98
CA GLU A 320 -11.86 -24.21 15.12
C GLU A 320 -11.32 -23.50 16.39
N GLU A 321 -12.22 -23.04 17.26
CA GLU A 321 -11.87 -22.16 18.40
C GLU A 321 -10.81 -22.74 19.34
N ASP A 322 -10.75 -24.08 19.45
CA ASP A 322 -9.80 -24.82 20.28
C ASP A 322 -8.47 -25.13 19.58
N SER A 323 -8.28 -24.66 18.33
CA SER A 323 -7.06 -24.89 17.57
C SER A 323 -5.86 -24.19 18.19
N GLU A 324 -4.68 -24.77 17.99
CA GLU A 324 -3.43 -24.26 18.54
C GLU A 324 -3.13 -22.83 18.11
N GLU A 325 -3.48 -22.47 16.88
CA GLU A 325 -3.30 -21.11 16.37
C GLU A 325 -4.27 -20.10 17.03
N ASN A 326 -5.50 -20.52 17.40
CA ASN A 326 -6.43 -19.64 18.13
C ASN A 326 -5.95 -19.43 19.56
N LYS A 327 -5.42 -20.47 20.19
CA LYS A 327 -4.75 -20.38 21.49
C LYS A 327 -3.54 -19.47 21.43
N GLN A 328 -2.73 -19.57 20.38
CA GLN A 328 -1.58 -18.70 20.14
C GLN A 328 -2.01 -17.23 20.01
N LEU A 329 -2.99 -16.92 19.16
CA LEU A 329 -3.49 -15.54 19.01
C LEU A 329 -4.07 -14.98 20.30
N LYS A 330 -4.78 -15.80 21.10
CA LYS A 330 -5.28 -15.41 22.43
C LYS A 330 -4.13 -15.15 23.41
N ALA A 331 -3.09 -15.98 23.42
CA ALA A 331 -1.92 -15.80 24.28
C ALA A 331 -1.16 -14.51 23.92
N MET A 332 -0.96 -14.25 22.63
CA MET A 332 -0.34 -13.03 22.12
C MET A 332 -1.14 -11.78 22.51
N GLN A 333 -2.48 -11.86 22.44
CA GLN A 333 -3.33 -10.77 22.94
C GLN A 333 -3.17 -10.56 24.45
N GLY A 334 -3.10 -11.63 25.24
CA GLY A 334 -2.84 -11.56 26.68
C GLY A 334 -1.50 -10.89 27.00
N GLU A 335 -0.43 -11.23 26.27
CA GLU A 335 0.88 -10.60 26.42
C GLU A 335 0.85 -9.10 26.07
N ILE A 336 0.12 -8.72 25.01
CA ILE A 336 -0.10 -7.30 24.69
C ILE A 336 -0.83 -6.58 25.83
N ASP A 337 -1.84 -7.20 26.41
CA ASP A 337 -2.63 -6.60 27.50
C ASP A 337 -1.80 -6.46 28.78
N GLU A 338 -0.94 -7.43 29.09
CA GLU A 338 0.04 -7.37 30.19
C GLU A 338 1.08 -6.26 29.97
N LEU A 339 1.69 -6.19 28.79
CA LEU A 339 2.65 -5.14 28.44
C LEU A 339 2.02 -3.75 28.55
N LYS A 340 0.78 -3.62 28.04
CA LYS A 340 0.02 -2.38 28.20
C LYS A 340 -0.18 -2.07 29.68
N ALA A 341 -0.69 -3.01 30.48
CA ALA A 341 -0.88 -2.81 31.92
C ALA A 341 0.41 -2.37 32.63
N GLY A 342 1.56 -2.96 32.30
CA GLY A 342 2.86 -2.56 32.83
C GLY A 342 3.21 -1.11 32.50
N VAL A 343 3.00 -0.68 31.25
CA VAL A 343 3.18 0.74 30.86
C VAL A 343 2.28 1.66 31.69
N ARG A 344 1.05 1.24 31.98
CA ARG A 344 0.14 2.01 32.84
C ARG A 344 0.72 2.19 34.24
N GLU A 345 1.25 1.13 34.84
CA GLU A 345 1.86 1.18 36.17
C GLU A 345 3.12 2.07 36.19
N VAL A 346 3.86 2.12 35.10
CA VAL A 346 5.02 3.01 34.94
C VAL A 346 4.62 4.48 34.85
N VAL A 347 3.56 4.80 34.09
CA VAL A 347 3.19 6.18 33.78
C VAL A 347 2.34 6.81 34.87
N MET A 348 1.40 6.07 35.46
CA MET A 348 0.40 6.59 36.40
C MET A 348 0.99 7.34 37.62
N PRO A 349 2.08 6.90 38.26
CA PRO A 349 2.68 7.62 39.38
C PRO A 349 3.16 9.04 39.04
N TYR A 350 3.46 9.30 37.77
CA TYR A 350 3.94 10.61 37.30
C TYR A 350 2.83 11.45 36.65
N TRP A 351 1.61 10.91 36.56
CA TRP A 351 0.53 11.53 35.81
C TRP A 351 0.19 12.94 36.32
N ASP A 352 0.11 13.14 37.63
CA ASP A 352 -0.20 14.46 38.20
C ASP A 352 0.86 15.50 37.84
N ILE A 353 2.14 15.11 37.81
CA ILE A 353 3.25 16.00 37.44
C ILE A 353 3.16 16.36 35.95
N ILE A 354 2.88 15.39 35.09
CA ILE A 354 2.78 15.63 33.65
C ILE A 354 1.50 16.42 33.31
N ALA A 355 0.40 16.17 34.01
CA ALA A 355 -0.84 16.95 33.88
C ALA A 355 -0.62 18.41 34.29
N MET A 356 0.10 18.67 35.39
CA MET A 356 0.49 20.03 35.79
C MET A 356 1.35 20.71 34.70
N ALA A 357 2.29 19.98 34.10
CA ALA A 357 3.10 20.49 32.99
C ALA A 357 2.25 20.81 31.74
N MET A 358 1.27 19.97 31.40
CA MET A 358 0.33 20.24 30.31
C MET A 358 -0.54 21.48 30.57
N VAL A 359 -1.01 21.68 31.81
CA VAL A 359 -1.74 22.89 32.21
C VAL A 359 -0.85 24.13 32.09
N ALA A 360 0.42 24.03 32.48
CA ALA A 360 1.39 25.12 32.29
C ALA A 360 1.63 25.45 30.80
N LEU A 361 1.49 24.46 29.91
CA LEU A 361 1.53 24.63 28.45
C LEU A 361 0.18 25.05 27.83
N GLY A 362 -0.85 25.29 28.64
CA GLY A 362 -2.14 25.83 28.20
C GLY A 362 -3.15 24.81 27.66
N VAL A 363 -3.06 23.53 28.04
CA VAL A 363 -4.07 22.51 27.68
C VAL A 363 -5.30 22.65 28.59
N THR A 364 -6.35 23.35 28.14
CA THR A 364 -7.60 23.57 28.91
C THR A 364 -8.67 22.57 28.47
N GLY A 365 -8.67 21.36 29.04
CA GLY A 365 -9.69 20.35 28.69
C GLY A 365 -9.71 19.08 29.54
N LEU A 366 -8.77 18.90 30.48
CA LEU A 366 -8.73 17.72 31.36
C LEU A 366 -9.46 18.04 32.68
N GLY A 367 -10.49 17.26 33.00
CA GLY A 367 -11.32 17.43 34.20
C GLY A 367 -10.51 17.50 35.50
N PHE A 368 -10.98 18.36 36.40
CA PHE A 368 -10.27 18.95 37.55
C PHE A 368 -9.66 17.98 38.60
N SER A 369 -8.45 18.33 39.06
CA SER A 369 -8.01 18.22 40.46
C SER A 369 -7.88 19.66 41.04
N PRO A 370 -8.14 19.93 42.34
CA PRO A 370 -8.46 21.26 42.84
C PRO A 370 -7.28 22.27 42.95
N ILE A 371 -6.11 21.96 42.41
CA ILE A 371 -4.93 22.83 42.56
C ILE A 371 -4.79 23.72 41.32
N PHE A 372 -5.64 24.73 41.25
CA PHE A 372 -5.57 25.77 40.22
C PHE A 372 -4.99 27.04 40.86
N LEU A 373 -3.70 27.35 40.66
CA LEU A 373 -3.15 28.70 40.86
C LEU A 373 -1.79 28.89 40.13
N VAL A 374 -1.82 29.76 39.11
CA VAL A 374 -0.74 30.58 38.51
C VAL A 374 0.44 29.86 37.83
N GLY A 375 0.48 29.93 36.50
CA GLY A 375 1.47 29.27 35.61
C GLY A 375 2.96 29.62 35.80
N ILE A 376 3.32 30.62 36.61
CA ILE A 376 4.73 30.90 36.97
C ILE A 376 5.13 30.17 38.26
N ALA A 377 4.19 29.92 39.18
CA ALA A 377 4.44 29.12 40.38
C ALA A 377 4.48 27.61 40.05
N ALA A 378 3.69 27.18 39.06
CA ALA A 378 3.62 25.79 38.62
C ALA A 378 4.96 25.24 38.14
N SER A 379 5.75 25.97 37.34
CA SER A 379 7.05 25.50 36.83
C SER A 379 8.08 25.26 37.95
N LYS A 380 8.16 26.17 38.94
CA LYS A 380 9.02 26.00 40.12
C LYS A 380 8.52 24.89 41.06
N PHE A 381 7.23 24.63 41.07
CA PHE A 381 6.63 23.56 41.87
C PHE A 381 6.87 22.19 41.21
N ILE A 382 6.72 22.09 39.88
CA ILE A 382 7.05 20.90 39.08
C ILE A 382 8.50 20.48 39.34
N SER A 383 9.46 21.41 39.30
CA SER A 383 10.87 21.09 39.53
C SER A 383 11.19 20.51 40.93
N THR A 384 10.28 20.64 41.91
CA THR A 384 10.42 20.03 43.24
C THR A 384 9.81 18.64 43.35
N LEU A 385 8.91 18.29 42.43
CA LEU A 385 8.21 17.00 42.39
C LEU A 385 8.78 16.03 41.36
N VAL A 386 9.53 16.54 40.37
CA VAL A 386 10.11 15.72 39.31
C VAL A 386 11.18 14.78 39.87
N PRO A 387 11.15 13.48 39.54
CA PRO A 387 12.19 12.53 39.90
C PRO A 387 13.57 12.90 39.37
N GLU A 388 14.59 12.20 39.89
CA GLU A 388 15.93 12.26 39.31
C GLU A 388 15.92 11.80 37.85
N ARG A 389 16.75 12.43 37.02
CA ARG A 389 16.83 12.19 35.58
C ARG A 389 17.05 10.71 35.25
N SER A 390 17.90 10.02 36.00
CA SER A 390 18.17 8.58 35.85
C SER A 390 16.89 7.77 35.91
N THR A 391 16.10 7.95 36.98
CA THR A 391 14.80 7.29 37.17
C THR A 391 13.85 7.56 36.01
N LEU A 392 13.78 8.82 35.54
CA LEU A 392 12.87 9.19 34.44
C LEU A 392 13.30 8.55 33.11
N MET A 393 14.61 8.49 32.83
CA MET A 393 15.14 7.85 31.63
C MET A 393 14.94 6.33 31.67
N ASP A 394 15.11 5.68 32.82
CA ASP A 394 14.84 4.25 32.99
C ASP A 394 13.37 3.92 32.69
N LYS A 395 12.44 4.78 33.14
CA LYS A 395 11.01 4.61 32.85
C LYS A 395 10.66 4.86 31.38
N ILE A 396 11.28 5.85 30.73
CA ILE A 396 11.12 6.06 29.28
C ILE A 396 11.62 4.84 28.50
N ASP A 397 12.74 4.25 28.91
CA ASP A 397 13.30 3.05 28.28
C ASP A 397 12.41 1.81 28.48
N GLU A 398 11.80 1.64 29.66
CA GLU A 398 10.83 0.58 29.96
C GLU A 398 9.59 0.66 29.04
N VAL A 399 9.04 1.86 28.84
CA VAL A 399 7.89 2.03 27.95
C VAL A 399 8.29 1.83 26.48
N ARG A 400 9.47 2.32 26.06
CA ARG A 400 10.00 2.07 24.71
C ARG A 400 10.15 0.57 24.43
N GLN A 401 10.66 -0.20 25.38
CA GLN A 401 10.84 -1.65 25.24
C GLN A 401 9.48 -2.37 25.16
N SER A 402 8.50 -1.91 25.92
CA SER A 402 7.12 -2.39 25.84
C SER A 402 6.49 -2.08 24.48
N ALA A 403 6.62 -0.86 23.97
CA ALA A 403 6.12 -0.45 22.65
C ALA A 403 6.75 -1.27 21.51
N ARG A 404 8.06 -1.54 21.59
CA ARG A 404 8.76 -2.42 20.64
C ARG A 404 8.22 -3.86 20.69
N SER A 405 7.99 -4.38 21.90
CA SER A 405 7.48 -5.74 22.10
C SER A 405 6.06 -5.87 21.55
N VAL A 406 5.16 -4.92 21.86
CA VAL A 406 3.82 -4.86 21.29
C VAL A 406 3.88 -4.80 19.75
N ALA A 407 4.73 -3.96 19.16
CA ALA A 407 4.87 -3.91 17.71
C ALA A 407 5.34 -5.26 17.11
N ASN A 408 6.23 -5.98 17.79
CA ASN A 408 6.67 -7.30 17.35
C ASN A 408 5.53 -8.33 17.46
N ILE A 409 4.83 -8.37 18.59
CA ILE A 409 3.72 -9.32 18.82
C ILE A 409 2.57 -9.06 17.83
N GLU A 410 2.22 -7.80 17.57
CA GLU A 410 1.19 -7.46 16.57
C GLU A 410 1.63 -7.88 15.16
N ARG A 411 2.91 -7.70 14.81
CA ARG A 411 3.47 -8.20 13.54
C ARG A 411 3.34 -9.72 13.44
N ASP A 412 3.72 -10.44 14.48
CA ASP A 412 3.66 -11.90 14.51
C ASP A 412 2.20 -12.40 14.47
N SER A 413 1.28 -11.67 15.10
CA SER A 413 -0.17 -11.96 15.05
C SER A 413 -0.71 -11.82 13.63
N ILE A 414 -0.30 -10.77 12.92
CA ILE A 414 -0.63 -10.58 11.50
C ILE A 414 -0.12 -11.76 10.67
N GLN A 415 1.10 -12.25 10.94
CA GLN A 415 1.66 -13.41 10.22
C GLN A 415 0.84 -14.69 10.44
N VAL A 416 0.41 -14.95 11.68
CA VAL A 416 -0.44 -16.12 11.99
C VAL A 416 -1.78 -16.02 11.25
N LEU A 417 -2.41 -14.84 11.27
CA LEU A 417 -3.68 -14.60 10.57
C LEU A 417 -3.53 -14.69 9.05
N ASP A 418 -2.42 -14.20 8.49
CA ASP A 418 -2.13 -14.34 7.07
C ASP A 418 -1.99 -15.81 6.67
N ARG A 419 -1.26 -16.61 7.45
CA ARG A 419 -1.13 -18.05 7.19
C ARG A 419 -2.49 -18.75 7.21
N ARG A 420 -3.38 -18.38 8.12
CA ARG A 420 -4.77 -18.88 8.13
C ARG A 420 -5.51 -18.51 6.85
N ARG A 421 -5.46 -17.23 6.49
CA ARG A 421 -6.04 -16.73 5.23
C ARG A 421 -5.49 -17.49 4.02
N TYR A 422 -4.21 -17.85 4.04
CA TYR A 422 -3.55 -18.62 2.97
C TYR A 422 -4.18 -19.98 2.76
N TYR A 423 -4.19 -20.79 3.81
CA TYR A 423 -4.70 -22.15 3.74
C TYR A 423 -6.19 -22.14 3.39
N ALA A 424 -6.94 -21.17 3.92
CA ALA A 424 -8.35 -20.98 3.59
C ALA A 424 -8.56 -20.70 2.09
N LEU A 425 -7.77 -19.78 1.52
CA LEU A 425 -7.84 -19.41 0.11
C LEU A 425 -7.39 -20.53 -0.82
N GLN A 426 -6.30 -21.23 -0.49
CA GLN A 426 -5.80 -22.38 -1.25
C GLN A 426 -6.87 -23.48 -1.30
N SER A 427 -7.45 -23.82 -0.16
CA SER A 427 -8.50 -24.84 -0.08
C SER A 427 -9.77 -24.43 -0.83
N ARG A 428 -10.13 -23.14 -0.79
CA ARG A 428 -11.24 -22.58 -1.56
C ARG A 428 -11.00 -22.67 -3.06
N SER A 429 -9.78 -22.36 -3.52
CA SER A 429 -9.40 -22.47 -4.94
C SER A 429 -9.44 -23.92 -5.42
N MET A 430 -8.91 -24.85 -4.61
CA MET A 430 -9.02 -26.29 -4.89
C MET A 430 -10.48 -26.75 -5.04
N LEU A 431 -11.37 -26.31 -4.14
CA LEU A 431 -12.80 -26.59 -4.24
C LEU A 431 -13.44 -25.97 -5.49
N GLN A 432 -13.10 -24.73 -5.84
CA GLN A 432 -13.60 -24.08 -7.05
C GLN A 432 -13.20 -24.85 -8.31
N ASN A 433 -11.93 -25.26 -8.40
CA ASN A 433 -11.43 -26.03 -9.54
C ASN A 433 -12.10 -27.42 -9.61
N ALA A 434 -12.27 -28.10 -8.47
CA ALA A 434 -12.96 -29.38 -8.43
C ALA A 434 -14.45 -29.27 -8.84
N LEU A 435 -15.12 -28.16 -8.51
CA LEU A 435 -16.52 -27.89 -8.89
C LEU A 435 -16.74 -27.72 -10.40
N LEU A 436 -15.67 -27.46 -11.15
CA LEU A 436 -15.70 -27.39 -12.62
C LEU A 436 -15.51 -28.76 -13.28
N GLY A 437 -15.21 -29.80 -12.50
CA GLY A 437 -15.00 -31.16 -12.99
C GLY A 437 -16.29 -31.81 -13.52
N PRO A 438 -16.20 -32.71 -14.52
CA PRO A 438 -17.35 -33.45 -15.03
C PRO A 438 -17.83 -34.53 -14.04
N ASN A 439 -19.12 -34.92 -14.10
CA ASN A 439 -19.71 -36.05 -13.37
C ASN A 439 -19.66 -35.95 -11.83
N LEU A 440 -20.04 -34.81 -11.24
CA LEU A 440 -20.12 -34.63 -9.79
C LEU A 440 -21.44 -35.14 -9.21
N GLU A 441 -21.38 -35.88 -8.10
CA GLU A 441 -22.60 -36.25 -7.38
C GLU A 441 -23.21 -35.06 -6.64
N HIS A 442 -24.54 -35.01 -6.58
CA HIS A 442 -25.27 -33.91 -5.92
C HIS A 442 -24.89 -33.75 -4.44
N SER A 443 -24.63 -34.85 -3.75
CA SER A 443 -24.15 -34.90 -2.36
C SER A 443 -22.79 -34.20 -2.19
N GLN A 444 -21.84 -34.48 -3.09
CA GLN A 444 -20.50 -33.90 -3.08
C GLN A 444 -20.55 -32.39 -3.33
N VAL A 445 -21.40 -31.94 -4.25
CA VAL A 445 -21.60 -30.51 -4.54
C VAL A 445 -22.15 -29.75 -3.33
N ILE A 446 -23.09 -30.33 -2.59
CA ILE A 446 -23.63 -29.72 -1.36
C ILE A 446 -22.54 -29.54 -0.31
N VAL A 447 -21.74 -30.60 -0.06
CA VAL A 447 -20.66 -30.54 0.93
C VAL A 447 -19.59 -29.53 0.52
N ALA A 448 -19.18 -29.53 -0.75
CA ALA A 448 -18.20 -28.59 -1.30
C ALA A 448 -18.68 -27.13 -1.16
N LYS A 449 -19.94 -26.84 -1.50
CA LYS A 449 -20.52 -25.49 -1.34
C LYS A 449 -20.60 -25.05 0.11
N ASN A 450 -20.94 -25.96 1.03
CA ASN A 450 -20.94 -25.66 2.47
C ASN A 450 -19.53 -25.36 2.98
N CYS A 451 -18.52 -26.14 2.58
CA CYS A 451 -17.12 -25.88 2.92
C CYS A 451 -16.66 -24.54 2.35
N GLN A 452 -16.98 -24.25 1.09
CA GLN A 452 -16.68 -22.97 0.45
C GLN A 452 -17.30 -21.78 1.19
N LYS A 453 -18.56 -21.89 1.63
CA LYS A 453 -19.21 -20.83 2.42
C LYS A 453 -18.49 -20.59 3.74
N LYS A 454 -18.11 -21.66 4.46
CA LYS A 454 -17.36 -21.54 5.73
C LYS A 454 -15.97 -20.93 5.51
N LEU A 455 -15.24 -21.40 4.50
CA LEU A 455 -13.93 -20.86 4.15
C LEU A 455 -14.02 -19.37 3.80
N ASN A 456 -15.05 -18.93 3.07
CA ASN A 456 -15.26 -17.51 2.77
C ASN A 456 -15.46 -16.69 4.06
N ALA A 457 -16.27 -17.18 4.99
CA ALA A 457 -16.47 -16.50 6.28
C ALA A 457 -15.16 -16.39 7.08
N GLU A 458 -14.34 -17.44 7.10
CA GLU A 458 -13.02 -17.42 7.76
C GLU A 458 -12.04 -16.46 7.07
N ILE A 459 -12.08 -16.37 5.73
CA ILE A 459 -11.25 -15.43 4.97
C ILE A 459 -11.65 -13.98 5.30
N GLU A 460 -12.96 -13.68 5.30
CA GLU A 460 -13.47 -12.35 5.63
C GLU A 460 -13.08 -11.96 7.06
N LYS A 461 -13.32 -12.86 8.03
CA LYS A 461 -12.92 -12.66 9.43
C LYS A 461 -11.41 -12.42 9.57
N ALA A 462 -10.58 -13.25 8.93
CA ALA A 462 -9.13 -13.06 8.97
C ALA A 462 -8.70 -11.72 8.36
N ILE A 463 -9.35 -11.25 7.28
CA ILE A 463 -9.07 -9.94 6.68
C ILE A 463 -9.39 -8.81 7.65
N GLU A 464 -10.56 -8.85 8.29
CA GLU A 464 -10.97 -7.85 9.27
C GLU A 464 -10.01 -7.81 10.47
N GLU A 465 -9.64 -8.98 11.00
CA GLU A 465 -8.67 -9.08 12.09
C GLU A 465 -7.29 -8.56 11.67
N ILE A 466 -6.80 -8.92 10.48
CA ILE A 466 -5.52 -8.42 9.95
C ILE A 466 -5.56 -6.90 9.79
N TYR A 467 -6.67 -6.34 9.35
CA TYR A 467 -6.84 -4.90 9.23
C TYR A 467 -6.74 -4.22 10.60
N ALA A 468 -7.48 -4.71 11.60
CA ALA A 468 -7.43 -4.19 12.97
C ALA A 468 -6.02 -4.29 13.57
N ARG A 469 -5.36 -5.45 13.41
CA ARG A 469 -3.99 -5.70 13.88
C ARG A 469 -2.96 -4.81 13.19
N ASN A 470 -3.12 -4.52 11.90
CA ASN A 470 -2.26 -3.58 11.19
C ASN A 470 -2.40 -2.15 11.73
N GLN A 471 -3.61 -1.73 12.12
CA GLN A 471 -3.79 -0.44 12.79
C GLN A 471 -3.07 -0.43 14.15
N ALA A 472 -3.24 -1.47 14.96
CA ALA A 472 -2.58 -1.61 16.26
C ALA A 472 -1.05 -1.62 16.13
N TYR A 473 -0.51 -2.38 15.17
CA TYR A 473 0.91 -2.39 14.81
C TYR A 473 1.41 -0.98 14.45
N SER A 474 0.70 -0.27 13.58
CA SER A 474 1.09 1.09 13.17
C SER A 474 1.07 2.05 14.35
N THR A 475 0.10 1.92 15.26
CA THR A 475 0.05 2.72 16.49
C THR A 475 1.26 2.43 17.37
N ALA A 476 1.60 1.16 17.59
CA ALA A 476 2.77 0.75 18.38
C ALA A 476 4.09 1.22 17.75
N GLU A 477 4.24 1.13 16.43
CA GLU A 477 5.42 1.61 15.70
C GLU A 477 5.58 3.14 15.79
N ASN A 478 4.47 3.88 15.72
CA ASN A 478 4.48 5.32 15.91
C ASN A 478 4.87 5.70 17.35
N ARG A 479 4.37 4.98 18.36
CA ARG A 479 4.81 5.15 19.77
C ARG A 479 6.31 4.86 19.93
N LEU A 480 6.82 3.80 19.31
CA LEU A 480 8.25 3.49 19.31
C LEU A 480 9.08 4.62 18.69
N LYS A 481 8.68 5.14 17.52
CA LYS A 481 9.38 6.27 16.88
C LYS A 481 9.37 7.52 17.75
N ARG A 482 8.25 7.80 18.43
CA ARG A 482 8.12 8.96 19.34
C ARG A 482 9.01 8.82 20.56
N THR A 483 9.01 7.67 21.22
CA THR A 483 9.89 7.40 22.37
C THR A 483 11.38 7.46 21.98
N GLU A 484 11.75 6.93 20.80
CA GLU A 484 13.12 7.05 20.27
C GLU A 484 13.52 8.51 19.92
N ASN A 485 12.57 9.33 19.47
CA ASN A 485 12.79 10.75 19.24
C ASN A 485 12.91 11.52 20.56
N LEU A 486 12.03 11.25 21.53
CA LEU A 486 12.07 11.79 22.88
C LEU A 486 13.41 11.50 23.54
N GLN A 487 13.89 10.26 23.50
CA GLN A 487 15.18 9.89 24.06
C GLN A 487 16.37 10.63 23.41
N ARG A 488 16.31 10.88 22.09
CA ARG A 488 17.32 11.68 21.40
C ARG A 488 17.27 13.15 21.81
N ARG A 489 16.08 13.74 21.90
CA ARG A 489 15.90 15.16 22.26
C ARG A 489 16.20 15.44 23.72
N THR A 490 15.98 14.47 24.60
CA THR A 490 16.23 14.59 26.05
C THR A 490 17.71 14.48 26.41
N GLN A 491 18.63 14.26 25.46
CA GLN A 491 20.07 14.26 25.73
C GLN A 491 20.53 15.63 26.22
N GLY A 492 21.13 15.68 27.41
CA GLY A 492 21.64 16.91 28.01
C GLY A 492 20.59 17.78 28.72
N MET A 493 19.32 17.36 28.75
CA MET A 493 18.24 18.07 29.47
C MET A 493 18.24 17.74 30.97
N ASP A 494 17.72 18.62 31.81
CA ASP A 494 17.41 18.28 33.21
C ASP A 494 16.05 17.56 33.33
N SER A 495 15.71 17.04 34.51
CA SER A 495 14.46 16.29 34.70
C SER A 495 13.21 17.13 34.40
N THR A 496 13.23 18.42 34.74
CA THR A 496 12.09 19.33 34.54
C THR A 496 11.86 19.57 33.05
N GLU A 497 12.94 19.80 32.30
CA GLU A 497 12.90 19.94 30.84
C GLU A 497 12.35 18.69 30.15
N ILE A 498 12.71 17.48 30.63
CA ILE A 498 12.19 16.22 30.10
C ILE A 498 10.67 16.12 30.32
N VAL A 499 10.19 16.39 31.53
CA VAL A 499 8.75 16.34 31.84
C VAL A 499 7.96 17.34 31.00
N MET A 500 8.51 18.56 30.82
CA MET A 500 7.88 19.58 29.96
C MET A 500 7.83 19.13 28.50
N MET A 501 8.86 18.45 27.99
CA MET A 501 8.87 17.88 26.64
C MET A 501 7.84 16.76 26.49
N ILE A 502 7.73 15.86 27.46
CA ILE A 502 6.71 14.79 27.46
C ILE A 502 5.30 15.41 27.44
N ALA A 503 5.09 16.49 28.21
CA ALA A 503 3.81 17.22 28.23
C ALA A 503 3.53 17.96 26.92
N GLU A 504 4.55 18.49 26.25
CA GLU A 504 4.42 19.16 24.95
C GLU A 504 4.04 18.19 23.83
N GLU A 505 4.71 17.04 23.75
CA GLU A 505 4.30 15.91 22.89
C GLU A 505 2.88 15.43 23.26
N GLY A 506 2.61 15.38 24.58
CA GLY A 506 1.30 15.33 25.24
C GLY A 506 0.19 16.06 24.52
N LYS A 507 0.41 17.38 24.48
CA LYS A 507 -0.48 18.38 23.91
C LYS A 507 -0.65 18.20 22.41
N GLN A 508 0.46 18.09 21.66
CA GLN A 508 0.42 17.96 20.21
C GLN A 508 -0.43 16.76 19.76
N TYR A 509 -0.31 15.64 20.47
CA TYR A 509 -1.13 14.47 20.19
C TYR A 509 -2.61 14.68 20.49
N SER A 510 -2.95 15.37 21.58
CA SER A 510 -4.35 15.66 21.93
C SER A 510 -5.07 16.58 20.93
N GLU A 511 -4.30 17.40 20.20
CA GLU A 511 -4.78 18.36 19.20
C GLU A 511 -4.88 17.73 17.79
N GLU A 512 -4.39 16.49 17.58
CA GLU A 512 -4.57 15.76 16.32
C GLU A 512 -6.04 15.35 16.10
N PRO A 513 -6.57 15.44 14.85
CA PRO A 513 -7.96 15.04 14.56
C PRO A 513 -8.24 13.59 14.96
N LYS A 514 -9.26 13.41 15.81
CA LYS A 514 -9.66 12.13 16.41
C LYS A 514 -10.60 11.34 15.49
N THR A 515 -10.41 10.03 15.44
CA THR A 515 -11.27 9.05 14.74
C THR A 515 -12.03 8.22 15.77
N GLN A 516 -13.14 7.58 15.38
CA GLN A 516 -13.99 6.78 16.28
C GLN A 516 -13.22 5.68 17.06
N ALA A 517 -12.20 5.07 16.45
CA ALA A 517 -11.29 4.13 17.13
C ALA A 517 -10.36 4.79 18.18
N LYS A 518 -10.00 6.08 18.01
CA LYS A 518 -9.24 6.83 19.02
C LYS A 518 -10.11 7.14 20.25
N GLU A 519 -11.42 7.32 20.09
CA GLU A 519 -12.35 7.59 21.20
C GLU A 519 -12.55 6.36 22.10
N GLU A 520 -12.64 5.16 21.53
CA GLU A 520 -12.72 3.90 22.28
C GLU A 520 -11.41 3.60 23.04
N GLU A 521 -10.25 3.84 22.41
CA GLU A 521 -8.93 3.63 23.03
C GLU A 521 -8.60 4.72 24.09
N GLU A 522 -9.05 5.97 23.91
CA GLU A 522 -8.91 7.05 24.91
C GLU A 522 -9.77 6.82 26.15
N SER A 523 -10.90 6.10 26.04
CA SER A 523 -11.71 5.75 27.21
C SER A 523 -10.97 4.87 28.23
N MET A 524 -9.90 4.18 27.78
CA MET A 524 -9.08 3.27 28.59
C MET A 524 -7.75 3.87 29.07
N TRP A 525 -7.25 4.94 28.45
CA TRP A 525 -5.90 5.45 28.65
C TRP A 525 -5.85 6.98 28.76
N CYS A 526 -5.00 7.52 29.63
CA CYS A 526 -4.75 8.96 29.62
C CYS A 526 -3.75 9.35 28.51
N SER A 527 -3.80 10.60 28.05
CA SER A 527 -3.03 11.08 26.90
C SER A 527 -1.51 10.86 27.05
N CYS A 528 -0.94 10.91 28.26
CA CYS A 528 0.48 10.58 28.44
C CYS A 528 0.82 9.11 28.32
N CYS A 529 -0.08 8.19 28.69
CA CYS A 529 0.17 6.77 28.50
C CYS A 529 0.12 6.36 27.02
N GLN A 530 -0.45 7.20 26.16
CA GLN A 530 -0.44 6.99 24.71
C GLN A 530 0.81 7.59 24.04
N ILE A 531 1.65 8.32 24.80
CA ILE A 531 2.76 9.17 24.30
C ILE A 531 4.10 8.75 24.89
N MET A 532 4.14 8.48 26.20
CA MET A 532 5.15 7.62 26.82
C MET A 532 4.87 6.23 26.30
#